data_AF-A0A439D5W4-F1
#
_entry.id   AF-A0A439D5W4-F1
#
_cell.length_a   1.000
_cell.length_b   1.000
_cell.length_c   1.000
_cell.angle_alpha   90.00
_cell.angle_beta   90.00
_cell.angle_gamma   90.00
#
_symmetry.space_group_name_H-M   'P 1'
#
loop_
_entity.id
_entity.type
_entity.pdbx_description
1 polymer ?
#
loop_
_entity_poly.entity_id
_entity_poly.type
_entity_poly.pdbx_seq_one_letter_code
_entity_poly.pdbx_strand_id
1 'polypeptide(L)'
;MAQPNILNFSGVNLTVLHDYHDRAAVFDFLQARADAPANFGVDPDLGPQLQLILTQLRSLSLPDGNQYNNFSIRPDQHIHRALNPLWTIHTPTQSKFIAARTYIHQLDYGWPFVVYWTPYDLLGLFLSKLGPAPYGQNADKTNFYLPLTAVYGRWCMLLAGNRTNNLEPRDPHEGGVGDPSYFYNCTWNPDDGVFFLGAVLAGYDWTNHDNQNDVGIWETDLKRERRNLLRNFYGITVTYSFEMSPTLLAGGGEFGTHFGNCAETYPFINMLSDHRDPPWRERCHGLALKRDFAKLKDNYRQALILRASRSNPEYYEFVSQPCRNCRQLIEYSGARWRNYWSNDEVPDPYPRNN
;
A
#
# COMPACT_ATOMS: atom_id res chain seq x y z
N MET A 1 30.14 -22.94 -1.51
CA MET A 1 28.90 -22.37 -0.92
C MET A 1 27.91 -22.18 -2.05
N ALA A 2 26.69 -22.71 -1.94
CA ALA A 2 25.65 -22.46 -2.94
C ALA A 2 25.36 -20.95 -3.00
N GLN A 3 25.23 -20.38 -4.19
CA GLN A 3 24.82 -18.99 -4.32
C GLN A 3 23.43 -18.85 -3.72
N PRO A 4 23.26 -17.95 -2.75
CA PRO A 4 22.04 -17.92 -1.97
C PRO A 4 20.95 -17.15 -2.77
N ASN A 5 19.69 -17.58 -2.64
CA ASN A 5 18.63 -17.31 -3.63
C ASN A 5 17.97 -15.93 -3.40
N ILE A 6 18.20 -14.96 -4.30
CA ILE A 6 17.66 -13.59 -4.21
C ILE A 6 16.13 -13.51 -4.13
N LEU A 7 15.44 -14.56 -4.57
CA LEU A 7 13.99 -14.65 -4.54
C LEU A 7 13.46 -15.29 -3.26
N ASN A 8 14.32 -15.69 -2.32
CA ASN A 8 13.89 -16.27 -1.06
C ASN A 8 13.48 -15.18 -0.06
N PHE A 9 12.19 -15.03 0.21
CA PHE A 9 11.68 -14.07 1.17
C PHE A 9 11.18 -14.79 2.42
N SER A 10 11.89 -14.59 3.54
CA SER A 10 11.59 -15.18 4.85
C SER A 10 11.33 -16.70 4.78
N GLY A 11 12.21 -17.41 4.09
CA GLY A 11 12.22 -18.86 3.97
C GLY A 11 11.36 -19.47 2.86
N VAL A 12 10.70 -18.65 2.02
CA VAL A 12 9.93 -19.14 0.86
C VAL A 12 10.27 -18.33 -0.38
N ASN A 13 10.35 -19.00 -1.53
CA ASN A 13 10.57 -18.32 -2.80
C ASN A 13 9.36 -17.43 -3.18
N LEU A 14 9.61 -16.22 -3.66
CA LEU A 14 8.57 -15.30 -4.13
C LEU A 14 7.69 -15.91 -5.25
N THR A 15 8.20 -16.86 -6.05
CA THR A 15 7.36 -17.63 -7.00
C THR A 15 6.25 -18.39 -6.27
N VAL A 16 6.62 -19.07 -5.18
CA VAL A 16 5.70 -19.93 -4.42
C VAL A 16 4.70 -19.07 -3.66
N LEU A 17 5.15 -17.96 -3.07
CA LEU A 17 4.25 -17.02 -2.40
C LEU A 17 3.25 -16.39 -3.38
N HIS A 18 3.71 -16.10 -4.59
CA HIS A 18 2.84 -15.58 -5.64
C HIS A 18 1.76 -16.59 -6.07
N ASP A 19 2.10 -17.88 -6.12
CA ASP A 19 1.17 -18.96 -6.47
C ASP A 19 0.12 -19.27 -5.39
N TYR A 20 0.10 -18.53 -4.27
CA TYR A 20 -1.00 -18.67 -3.32
C TYR A 20 -2.32 -18.24 -3.97
N HIS A 21 -3.30 -19.13 -3.93
CA HIS A 21 -4.61 -18.95 -4.56
C HIS A 21 -5.75 -18.77 -3.55
N ASP A 22 -5.47 -18.91 -2.27
CA ASP A 22 -6.45 -18.75 -1.20
C ASP A 22 -5.89 -17.95 -0.02
N ARG A 23 -6.81 -17.50 0.83
CA ARG A 23 -6.50 -16.65 1.98
C ARG A 23 -5.83 -17.43 3.11
N ALA A 24 -6.12 -18.72 3.23
CA ALA A 24 -5.58 -19.56 4.29
C ALA A 24 -4.06 -19.68 4.12
N ALA A 25 -3.58 -19.97 2.91
CA ALA A 25 -2.15 -20.03 2.61
C ALA A 25 -1.42 -18.72 2.94
N VAL A 26 -2.03 -17.57 2.62
CA VAL A 26 -1.49 -16.24 3.00
C VAL A 26 -1.41 -16.12 4.51
N PHE A 27 -2.51 -16.38 5.23
CA PHE A 27 -2.53 -16.24 6.67
C PHE A 27 -1.64 -17.25 7.41
N ASP A 28 -1.50 -18.47 6.92
CA ASP A 28 -0.59 -19.49 7.48
C ASP A 28 0.87 -19.07 7.32
N PHE A 29 1.21 -18.47 6.17
CA PHE A 29 2.53 -17.87 6.00
C PHE A 29 2.78 -16.78 7.03
N LEU A 30 1.85 -15.82 7.18
CA LEU A 30 2.00 -14.72 8.14
C LEU A 30 2.06 -15.25 9.58
N GLN A 31 1.18 -16.19 9.96
CA GLN A 31 1.10 -16.77 11.29
C GLN A 31 2.41 -17.45 11.68
N ALA A 32 2.98 -18.27 10.79
CA ALA A 32 4.24 -18.96 11.08
C ALA A 32 5.39 -17.98 11.39
N ARG A 33 5.46 -16.83 10.68
CA ARG A 33 6.49 -15.81 10.91
C ARG A 33 6.24 -15.00 12.18
N ALA A 34 4.97 -14.82 12.56
CA ALA A 34 4.62 -14.16 13.81
C ALA A 34 4.83 -15.08 15.03
N ASP A 35 4.64 -16.39 14.89
CA ASP A 35 4.80 -17.39 15.97
C ASP A 35 6.27 -17.71 16.24
N ALA A 36 7.08 -17.85 15.18
CA ALA A 36 8.47 -18.26 15.27
C ALA A 36 9.39 -17.46 14.32
N PRO A 37 9.48 -16.12 14.48
CA PRO A 37 10.25 -15.23 13.59
C PRO A 37 11.68 -15.69 13.31
N ALA A 38 12.42 -16.14 14.33
CA ALA A 38 13.81 -16.59 14.20
C ALA A 38 13.99 -17.75 13.21
N ASN A 39 13.00 -18.64 13.07
CA ASN A 39 13.05 -19.76 12.12
C ASN A 39 13.05 -19.31 10.66
N PHE A 40 12.69 -18.05 10.40
CA PHE A 40 12.55 -17.48 9.07
C PHE A 40 13.52 -16.31 8.82
N GLY A 41 14.53 -16.14 9.68
CA GLY A 41 15.50 -15.04 9.57
C GLY A 41 14.92 -13.68 9.92
N VAL A 42 13.78 -13.65 10.64
CA VAL A 42 13.17 -12.43 11.17
C VAL A 42 13.65 -12.21 12.59
N ASP A 43 13.81 -10.96 13.00
CA ASP A 43 14.17 -10.59 14.37
C ASP A 43 13.17 -11.22 15.38
N PRO A 44 13.65 -12.04 16.35
CA PRO A 44 12.79 -12.69 17.32
C PRO A 44 11.93 -11.73 18.14
N ASP A 45 12.42 -10.51 18.40
CA ASP A 45 11.73 -9.53 19.23
C ASP A 45 10.51 -8.91 18.53
N LEU A 46 10.37 -9.10 17.21
CA LEU A 46 9.23 -8.62 16.44
C LEU A 46 7.98 -9.51 16.56
N GLY A 47 8.08 -10.72 17.12
CA GLY A 47 6.97 -11.66 17.25
C GLY A 47 5.67 -11.03 17.80
N PRO A 48 5.68 -10.38 18.98
CA PRO A 48 4.49 -9.71 19.54
C PRO A 48 3.89 -8.63 18.63
N GLN A 49 4.75 -7.86 17.95
CA GLN A 49 4.30 -6.81 17.03
C GLN A 49 3.66 -7.42 15.78
N LEU A 50 4.26 -8.46 15.20
CA LEU A 50 3.73 -9.19 14.05
C LEU A 50 2.37 -9.81 14.39
N GLN A 51 2.21 -10.43 15.57
CA GLN A 51 0.92 -10.96 16.03
C GLN A 51 -0.16 -9.89 16.11
N LEU A 52 0.20 -8.70 16.62
CA LEU A 52 -0.73 -7.59 16.71
C LEU A 52 -1.17 -7.11 15.33
N ILE A 53 -0.23 -6.93 14.39
CA ILE A 53 -0.53 -6.55 13.00
C ILE A 53 -1.42 -7.61 12.35
N LEU A 54 -1.09 -8.90 12.51
CA LEU A 54 -1.85 -10.01 11.94
C LEU A 54 -3.27 -10.08 12.50
N THR A 55 -3.45 -9.81 13.79
CA THR A 55 -4.78 -9.75 14.43
C THR A 55 -5.64 -8.65 13.82
N GLN A 56 -5.07 -7.45 13.61
CA GLN A 56 -5.77 -6.34 12.96
C GLN A 56 -6.05 -6.64 11.48
N LEU A 57 -5.12 -7.29 10.79
CA LEU A 57 -5.31 -7.68 9.40
C LEU A 57 -6.47 -8.67 9.26
N ARG A 58 -6.52 -9.71 10.11
CA ARG A 58 -7.61 -10.71 10.12
C ARG A 58 -8.96 -10.06 10.44
N SER A 59 -9.02 -9.12 11.38
CA SER A 59 -10.27 -8.47 11.78
C SER A 59 -10.93 -7.65 10.65
N LEU A 60 -10.13 -7.20 9.68
CA LEU A 60 -10.57 -6.38 8.54
C LEU A 60 -10.67 -7.14 7.21
N SER A 61 -10.25 -8.41 7.19
CA SER A 61 -10.16 -9.21 5.97
C SER A 61 -11.30 -10.23 5.89
N LEU A 62 -11.52 -10.77 4.69
CA LEU A 62 -12.46 -11.87 4.47
C LEU A 62 -11.94 -13.20 5.06
N PRO A 63 -12.85 -14.18 5.25
CA PRO A 63 -14.31 -14.04 5.21
C PRO A 63 -14.91 -13.55 6.54
N ASP A 64 -14.22 -13.77 7.66
CA ASP A 64 -14.79 -13.65 9.00
C ASP A 64 -14.26 -12.45 9.81
N GLY A 65 -13.74 -11.43 9.13
CA GLY A 65 -13.25 -10.22 9.77
C GLY A 65 -14.35 -9.47 10.52
N ASN A 66 -14.34 -9.52 11.85
CA ASN A 66 -15.37 -8.92 12.69
C ASN A 66 -15.49 -7.39 12.60
N GLN A 67 -14.48 -6.69 12.08
CA GLN A 67 -14.53 -5.26 11.75
C GLN A 67 -14.94 -5.02 10.29
N TYR A 68 -14.73 -5.99 9.42
CA TYR A 68 -15.20 -5.95 8.04
C TYR A 68 -16.73 -6.06 7.96
N ASN A 69 -17.30 -7.15 8.48
CA ASN A 69 -18.73 -7.48 8.37
C ASN A 69 -19.55 -7.14 9.64
N ASN A 70 -19.13 -6.12 10.37
CA ASN A 70 -19.75 -5.72 11.63
C ASN A 70 -21.21 -5.30 11.43
N PHE A 71 -22.15 -6.11 11.93
CA PHE A 71 -23.60 -5.84 11.82
C PHE A 71 -24.05 -4.53 12.45
N SER A 72 -23.33 -4.02 13.46
CA SER A 72 -23.65 -2.73 14.09
C SER A 72 -23.14 -1.52 13.31
N ILE A 73 -22.27 -1.72 12.31
CA ILE A 73 -21.56 -0.65 11.57
C ILE A 73 -21.63 -0.93 10.06
N ARG A 74 -22.84 -0.99 9.50
CA ARG A 74 -23.09 -1.22 8.07
C ARG A 74 -22.95 0.05 7.22
N PRO A 75 -22.56 -0.05 5.93
CA PRO A 75 -22.31 -1.28 5.15
C PRO A 75 -20.95 -1.92 5.48
N ASP A 76 -20.69 -3.12 4.96
CA ASP A 76 -19.41 -3.83 5.11
C ASP A 76 -18.29 -3.08 4.41
N GLN A 77 -17.12 -2.97 5.04
CA GLN A 77 -15.95 -2.30 4.46
C GLN A 77 -14.66 -2.86 5.04
N HIS A 78 -13.64 -2.95 4.21
CA HIS A 78 -12.27 -3.31 4.62
C HIS A 78 -11.53 -2.11 5.24
N ILE A 79 -12.23 -1.32 6.05
CA ILE A 79 -11.71 -0.11 6.69
C ILE A 79 -12.13 -0.10 8.14
N HIS A 80 -11.14 -0.02 9.03
CA HIS A 80 -11.38 0.10 10.46
C HIS A 80 -12.01 1.45 10.77
N ARG A 81 -13.24 1.41 11.24
CA ARG A 81 -14.08 2.60 11.45
C ARG A 81 -14.94 2.46 12.69
N ALA A 82 -15.37 3.58 13.23
CA ALA A 82 -16.39 3.65 14.28
C ALA A 82 -17.55 4.53 13.81
N LEU A 83 -18.72 4.36 14.42
CA LEU A 83 -19.85 5.28 14.19
C LEU A 83 -19.48 6.68 14.69
N ASN A 84 -19.79 7.68 13.87
CA ASN A 84 -19.72 9.07 14.28
C ASN A 84 -20.92 9.36 15.20
N PRO A 85 -20.71 9.72 16.49
CA PRO A 85 -21.81 10.00 17.42
C PRO A 85 -22.64 11.24 17.01
N LEU A 86 -22.10 12.08 16.14
CA LEU A 86 -22.79 13.26 15.60
C LEU A 86 -23.57 12.96 14.32
N TRP A 87 -23.51 11.73 13.79
CA TRP A 87 -24.19 11.36 12.56
C TRP A 87 -25.70 11.44 12.71
N THR A 88 -26.33 12.07 11.72
CA THR A 88 -27.79 12.14 11.57
C THR A 88 -28.13 11.77 10.14
N ILE A 89 -29.12 10.88 9.96
CA ILE A 89 -29.48 10.26 8.66
C ILE A 89 -29.96 11.27 7.58
N HIS A 90 -30.07 12.56 7.92
CA HIS A 90 -30.52 13.62 7.04
C HIS A 90 -29.47 14.70 6.75
N THR A 91 -28.22 14.50 7.17
CA THR A 91 -27.16 15.50 6.99
C THR A 91 -26.11 15.01 5.99
N PRO A 92 -26.25 15.34 4.68
CA PRO A 92 -25.36 14.86 3.64
C PRO A 92 -23.92 15.40 3.76
N THR A 93 -23.69 16.38 4.65
CA THR A 93 -22.38 17.00 4.90
C THR A 93 -21.62 16.39 6.08
N GLN A 94 -22.22 15.45 6.81
CA GLN A 94 -21.56 14.72 7.89
C GLN A 94 -21.13 13.35 7.38
N SER A 95 -20.07 12.77 7.96
CA SER A 95 -19.76 11.36 7.73
C SER A 95 -20.45 10.50 8.79
N LYS A 96 -21.03 9.36 8.39
CA LYS A 96 -21.52 8.35 9.32
C LYS A 96 -20.41 7.72 10.15
N PHE A 97 -19.20 7.70 9.62
CA PHE A 97 -18.08 7.03 10.22
C PHE A 97 -16.93 7.98 10.54
N ILE A 98 -16.16 7.60 11.54
CA ILE A 98 -14.83 8.14 11.80
C ILE A 98 -13.79 7.03 11.59
N ALA A 99 -12.62 7.39 11.06
CA ALA A 99 -11.51 6.46 10.92
C ALA A 99 -11.03 6.04 12.32
N ALA A 100 -11.10 4.74 12.62
CA ALA A 100 -10.76 4.25 13.95
C ALA A 100 -9.25 4.41 14.20
N ARG A 101 -8.88 4.87 15.39
CA ARG A 101 -7.47 5.10 15.78
C ARG A 101 -7.00 4.12 16.85
N THR A 102 -7.60 2.94 16.87
CA THR A 102 -7.40 1.89 17.89
C THR A 102 -6.12 1.09 17.68
N TYR A 103 -5.63 1.00 16.44
CA TYR A 103 -4.30 0.49 16.14
C TYR A 103 -3.38 1.62 15.69
N ILE A 104 -2.38 1.88 16.52
CA ILE A 104 -1.38 2.90 16.31
C ILE A 104 -0.01 2.23 16.33
N HIS A 105 0.67 2.24 15.20
CA HIS A 105 2.02 1.71 15.09
C HIS A 105 3.03 2.80 15.46
N GLN A 106 3.93 2.49 16.40
CA GLN A 106 5.08 3.33 16.69
C GLN A 106 6.17 3.02 15.67
N LEU A 107 6.63 4.02 14.92
CA LEU A 107 7.80 3.87 14.07
C LEU A 107 9.04 3.60 14.92
N ASP A 108 9.99 2.84 14.37
CA ASP A 108 11.20 2.36 15.09
C ASP A 108 12.09 3.51 15.63
N TYR A 109 11.83 4.75 15.22
CA TYR A 109 12.61 5.95 15.56
C TYR A 109 11.85 6.96 16.44
N GLY A 110 10.72 6.55 17.06
CA GLY A 110 10.07 7.33 18.13
C GLY A 110 9.24 8.56 17.70
N TRP A 111 9.05 8.79 16.40
CA TRP A 111 8.25 9.88 15.82
C TRP A 111 7.56 9.43 14.52
N PRO A 112 6.38 9.97 14.18
CA PRO A 112 5.13 9.89 14.95
C PRO A 112 4.48 8.50 14.85
N PHE A 113 3.55 8.26 15.76
CA PHE A 113 2.54 7.22 15.67
C PHE A 113 1.78 7.24 14.33
N VAL A 114 1.81 6.13 13.59
CA VAL A 114 1.10 5.98 12.32
C VAL A 114 -0.10 5.07 12.51
N VAL A 115 -1.27 5.55 12.12
CA VAL A 115 -2.52 4.78 12.19
C VAL A 115 -2.69 3.97 10.91
N TYR A 116 -3.15 2.72 11.02
CA TYR A 116 -3.43 1.85 9.88
C TYR A 116 -4.89 1.43 9.90
N TRP A 117 -5.58 1.60 8.76
CA TRP A 117 -7.03 1.37 8.67
C TRP A 117 -7.43 0.23 7.74
N THR A 118 -6.57 -0.16 6.81
CA THR A 118 -6.93 -1.09 5.73
C THR A 118 -6.09 -2.36 5.79
N PRO A 119 -6.64 -3.51 5.34
CA PRO A 119 -5.86 -4.74 5.14
C PRO A 119 -4.64 -4.53 4.24
N TYR A 120 -4.74 -3.66 3.24
CA TYR A 120 -3.63 -3.41 2.32
C TYR A 120 -2.45 -2.76 3.02
N ASP A 121 -2.69 -1.71 3.80
CA ASP A 121 -1.64 -1.00 4.51
C ASP A 121 -1.06 -1.88 5.65
N LEU A 122 -1.91 -2.66 6.34
CA LEU A 122 -1.48 -3.60 7.39
C LEU A 122 -0.63 -4.76 6.83
N LEU A 123 -1.02 -5.31 5.68
CA LEU A 123 -0.21 -6.32 5.00
C LEU A 123 1.13 -5.73 4.56
N GLY A 124 1.14 -4.50 4.03
CA GLY A 124 2.36 -3.81 3.66
C GLY A 124 3.30 -3.65 4.85
N LEU A 125 2.77 -3.18 5.99
CA LEU A 125 3.50 -3.09 7.25
C LEU A 125 4.04 -4.44 7.71
N PHE A 126 3.22 -5.49 7.71
CA PHE A 126 3.64 -6.83 8.14
C PHE A 126 4.83 -7.33 7.32
N LEU A 127 4.71 -7.31 5.99
CA LEU A 127 5.76 -7.81 5.10
C LEU A 127 7.05 -6.98 5.23
N SER A 128 6.95 -5.67 5.41
CA SER A 128 8.10 -4.80 5.63
C SER A 128 8.80 -5.00 6.97
N LYS A 129 8.13 -5.60 7.96
CA LYS A 129 8.71 -5.99 9.25
C LYS A 129 9.40 -7.35 9.23
N LEU A 130 9.27 -8.13 8.16
CA LEU A 130 9.97 -9.41 8.03
C LEU A 130 11.48 -9.27 7.78
N GLY A 131 11.97 -8.04 7.62
CA GLY A 131 13.38 -7.72 7.48
C GLY A 131 13.74 -7.17 6.09
N PRO A 132 15.02 -6.80 5.90
CA PRO A 132 15.49 -6.26 4.63
C PRO A 132 15.47 -7.32 3.52
N ALA A 133 15.66 -6.88 2.29
CA ALA A 133 15.86 -7.78 1.16
C ALA A 133 17.03 -8.75 1.45
N PRO A 134 16.93 -10.04 1.07
CA PRO A 134 17.88 -11.10 1.46
C PRO A 134 19.35 -10.86 1.11
N TYR A 135 19.62 -9.92 0.18
CA TYR A 135 20.97 -9.54 -0.24
C TYR A 135 21.18 -8.03 -0.29
N GLY A 136 20.36 -7.22 0.39
CA GLY A 136 20.48 -5.77 0.46
C GLY A 136 20.88 -5.12 -0.87
N GLN A 137 22.17 -4.84 -1.01
CA GLN A 137 22.84 -4.23 -2.16
C GLN A 137 22.70 -4.96 -3.50
N ASN A 138 22.50 -6.28 -3.51
CA ASN A 138 22.28 -7.04 -4.75
C ASN A 138 20.80 -7.09 -5.15
N ALA A 139 19.88 -6.74 -4.24
CA ALA A 139 18.46 -6.64 -4.55
C ALA A 139 18.18 -5.37 -5.35
N ASP A 140 17.54 -5.53 -6.49
CA ASP A 140 17.18 -4.43 -7.38
C ASP A 140 15.69 -4.46 -7.74
N LYS A 141 15.26 -3.38 -8.41
CA LYS A 141 13.88 -3.18 -8.86
C LYS A 141 13.29 -4.42 -9.52
N THR A 142 14.06 -5.10 -10.36
CA THR A 142 13.60 -6.17 -11.24
C THR A 142 13.76 -7.55 -10.63
N ASN A 143 14.77 -7.75 -9.78
CA ASN A 143 15.13 -9.07 -9.26
C ASN A 143 14.45 -9.40 -7.93
N PHE A 144 13.96 -8.41 -7.18
CA PHE A 144 13.33 -8.62 -5.88
C PHE A 144 12.11 -7.72 -5.65
N TYR A 145 12.25 -6.39 -5.79
CA TYR A 145 11.19 -5.47 -5.36
C TYR A 145 9.94 -5.52 -6.25
N LEU A 146 10.08 -5.64 -7.58
CA LEU A 146 8.94 -5.82 -8.48
C LEU A 146 8.23 -7.17 -8.23
N PRO A 147 8.94 -8.33 -8.18
CA PRO A 147 8.33 -9.59 -7.77
C PRO A 147 7.62 -9.54 -6.41
N LEU A 148 8.23 -8.93 -5.39
CA LEU A 148 7.63 -8.76 -4.07
C LEU A 148 6.37 -7.88 -4.13
N THR A 149 6.40 -6.79 -4.90
CA THR A 149 5.23 -5.93 -5.09
C THR A 149 4.09 -6.69 -5.78
N ALA A 150 4.40 -7.61 -6.70
CA ALA A 150 3.42 -8.47 -7.34
C ALA A 150 2.79 -9.48 -6.37
N VAL A 151 3.60 -10.12 -5.50
CA VAL A 151 3.11 -10.96 -4.39
C VAL A 151 2.18 -10.14 -3.49
N TYR A 152 2.63 -8.98 -3.04
CA TYR A 152 1.86 -8.08 -2.18
C TYR A 152 0.53 -7.66 -2.82
N GLY A 153 0.54 -7.22 -4.08
CA GLY A 153 -0.67 -6.80 -4.79
C GLY A 153 -1.67 -7.95 -4.96
N ARG A 154 -1.20 -9.15 -5.27
CA ARG A 154 -2.06 -10.34 -5.37
C ARG A 154 -2.65 -10.72 -4.03
N TRP A 155 -1.85 -10.73 -2.97
CA TRP A 155 -2.32 -11.04 -1.62
C TRP A 155 -3.33 -10.01 -1.12
N CYS A 156 -3.11 -8.73 -1.41
CA CYS A 156 -4.10 -7.68 -1.17
C CYS A 156 -5.48 -8.06 -1.76
N MET A 157 -5.52 -8.48 -3.02
CA MET A 157 -6.75 -8.88 -3.71
C MET A 157 -7.37 -10.19 -3.20
N LEU A 158 -6.57 -11.07 -2.59
CA LEU A 158 -7.09 -12.26 -1.92
C LEU A 158 -7.77 -11.87 -0.60
N LEU A 159 -7.13 -11.01 0.20
CA LEU A 159 -7.58 -10.68 1.55
C LEU A 159 -8.76 -9.69 1.58
N ALA A 160 -8.82 -8.76 0.62
CA ALA A 160 -9.80 -7.68 0.59
C ALA A 160 -10.21 -7.29 -0.84
N GLY A 161 -11.34 -6.59 -0.95
CA GLY A 161 -11.91 -6.12 -2.21
C GLY A 161 -12.81 -7.15 -2.88
N ASN A 162 -13.61 -6.68 -3.82
CA ASN A 162 -14.54 -7.49 -4.59
C ASN A 162 -13.77 -8.32 -5.63
N ARG A 163 -13.82 -9.64 -5.45
CA ARG A 163 -13.11 -10.61 -6.29
C ARG A 163 -13.87 -10.95 -7.57
N THR A 164 -15.20 -10.76 -7.61
CA THR A 164 -16.04 -11.14 -8.77
C THR A 164 -15.66 -10.39 -10.05
N ASN A 165 -15.06 -9.20 -9.91
CA ASN A 165 -14.67 -8.34 -11.02
C ASN A 165 -13.15 -8.40 -11.33
N ASN A 166 -12.35 -9.14 -10.55
CA ASN A 166 -10.92 -8.88 -10.45
C ASN A 166 -9.99 -10.11 -10.42
N LEU A 167 -10.49 -11.29 -10.05
CA LEU A 167 -9.82 -12.58 -10.21
C LEU A 167 -10.83 -13.56 -10.84
N GLU A 168 -10.40 -14.73 -11.33
CA GLU A 168 -11.37 -15.69 -11.91
C GLU A 168 -12.56 -15.91 -10.97
N PRO A 169 -13.79 -15.99 -11.51
CA PRO A 169 -14.99 -16.04 -10.71
C PRO A 169 -14.93 -17.23 -9.75
N ARG A 170 -14.64 -16.92 -8.48
CA ARG A 170 -15.05 -17.75 -7.35
C ARG A 170 -16.43 -17.30 -6.92
N ASP A 171 -17.06 -18.14 -6.12
CA ASP A 171 -18.38 -17.93 -5.54
C ASP A 171 -18.66 -16.43 -5.29
N PRO A 172 -19.74 -15.85 -5.87
CA PRO A 172 -20.13 -14.46 -5.64
C PRO A 172 -20.22 -14.06 -4.17
N HIS A 173 -20.44 -15.03 -3.28
CA HIS A 173 -20.50 -14.86 -1.83
C HIS A 173 -19.11 -14.84 -1.14
N GLU A 174 -18.03 -15.16 -1.86
CA GLU A 174 -16.65 -15.06 -1.37
C GLU A 174 -15.97 -13.73 -1.73
N GLY A 175 -16.65 -12.84 -2.47
CA GLY A 175 -16.15 -11.52 -2.85
C GLY A 175 -16.26 -10.52 -1.70
N GLY A 176 -15.20 -9.75 -1.44
CA GLY A 176 -15.26 -8.63 -0.51
C GLY A 176 -16.02 -7.44 -1.06
N VAL A 177 -15.97 -6.33 -0.33
CA VAL A 177 -16.60 -5.07 -0.77
C VAL A 177 -15.59 -4.16 -1.45
N GLY A 178 -16.05 -3.49 -2.51
CA GLY A 178 -15.34 -2.40 -3.16
C GLY A 178 -14.25 -2.84 -4.10
N ASP A 179 -13.76 -1.90 -4.92
CA ASP A 179 -12.67 -2.21 -5.82
C ASP A 179 -11.37 -2.51 -5.05
N PRO A 180 -10.57 -3.49 -5.51
CA PRO A 180 -9.19 -3.64 -5.09
C PRO A 180 -8.36 -2.43 -5.51
N SER A 181 -7.30 -2.19 -4.74
CA SER A 181 -6.40 -1.06 -4.94
C SER A 181 -5.88 -0.96 -6.37
N TYR A 182 -5.89 0.24 -6.93
CA TYR A 182 -5.50 0.47 -8.32
C TYR A 182 -3.98 0.47 -8.54
N PHE A 183 -3.22 0.90 -7.54
CA PHE A 183 -1.76 0.84 -7.52
C PHE A 183 -1.24 0.27 -6.22
N TYR A 184 -0.16 -0.50 -6.33
CA TYR A 184 0.68 -0.97 -5.24
C TYR A 184 2.06 -0.33 -5.37
N ASN A 185 2.71 -0.02 -4.26
CA ASN A 185 4.03 0.61 -4.24
C ASN A 185 5.01 -0.22 -3.41
N CYS A 186 6.25 -0.23 -3.84
CA CYS A 186 7.40 -0.57 -3.01
C CYS A 186 8.41 0.57 -3.08
N THR A 187 8.83 1.07 -1.92
CA THR A 187 9.93 2.01 -1.77
C THR A 187 11.04 1.32 -0.99
N TRP A 188 12.29 1.39 -1.44
CA TRP A 188 13.42 0.69 -0.80
C TRP A 188 14.68 1.55 -0.76
N ASN A 189 15.57 1.22 0.16
CA ASN A 189 16.94 1.70 0.17
C ASN A 189 17.89 0.58 -0.31
N PRO A 190 18.70 0.82 -1.35
CA PRO A 190 19.57 -0.21 -1.92
C PRO A 190 20.75 -0.55 -1.01
N ASP A 191 21.18 0.33 -0.10
CA ASP A 191 22.37 0.11 0.72
C ASP A 191 22.16 -0.97 1.77
N ASP A 192 20.98 -0.96 2.40
CA ASP A 192 20.62 -1.85 3.51
C ASP A 192 19.47 -2.82 3.16
N GLY A 193 18.83 -2.66 2.00
CA GLY A 193 17.73 -3.50 1.56
C GLY A 193 16.42 -3.26 2.31
N VAL A 194 16.34 -2.26 3.18
CA VAL A 194 15.10 -1.92 3.87
C VAL A 194 14.08 -1.44 2.84
N PHE A 195 12.85 -1.92 2.96
CA PHE A 195 11.77 -1.55 2.05
C PHE A 195 10.45 -1.36 2.80
N PHE A 196 9.56 -0.61 2.17
CA PHE A 196 8.20 -0.43 2.64
C PHE A 196 7.18 -0.57 1.51
N LEU A 197 6.09 -1.29 1.78
CA LEU A 197 5.01 -1.56 0.82
C LEU A 197 3.77 -0.72 1.14
N GLY A 198 3.02 -0.34 0.11
CA GLY A 198 1.80 0.45 0.27
C GLY A 198 0.84 0.33 -0.90
N ALA A 199 -0.41 0.75 -0.68
CA ALA A 199 -1.47 0.65 -1.68
C ALA A 199 -2.28 1.95 -1.73
N VAL A 200 -2.90 2.22 -2.88
CA VAL A 200 -3.96 3.23 -2.97
C VAL A 200 -5.11 2.81 -2.06
N LEU A 201 -5.75 3.79 -1.40
CA LEU A 201 -6.92 3.56 -0.57
C LEU A 201 -8.01 2.81 -1.37
N ALA A 202 -8.53 1.72 -0.80
CA ALA A 202 -9.42 0.78 -1.49
C ALA A 202 -10.23 -0.06 -0.47
N GLY A 203 -11.00 -1.04 -0.96
CA GLY A 203 -11.71 -2.01 -0.09
C GLY A 203 -13.03 -1.49 0.47
N TYR A 204 -13.70 -0.68 -0.34
CA TYR A 204 -14.89 0.11 -0.02
C TYR A 204 -15.73 0.37 -1.28
N ASP A 205 -17.06 0.46 -1.13
CA ASP A 205 -17.97 0.73 -2.24
C ASP A 205 -18.62 2.11 -2.08
N TRP A 206 -18.28 3.02 -2.98
CA TRP A 206 -18.77 4.39 -3.03
C TRP A 206 -19.87 4.62 -4.07
N THR A 207 -20.01 3.69 -5.02
CA THR A 207 -20.63 3.99 -6.32
C THR A 207 -22.12 3.72 -6.36
N ASN A 208 -22.69 3.09 -5.33
CA ASN A 208 -24.13 3.05 -5.18
C ASN A 208 -24.59 4.46 -4.76
N HIS A 209 -25.34 5.16 -5.62
CA HIS A 209 -25.77 6.54 -5.36
C HIS A 209 -26.64 6.66 -4.08
N ASP A 210 -27.25 5.56 -3.64
CA ASP A 210 -27.93 5.43 -2.34
C ASP A 210 -26.95 5.48 -1.14
N ASN A 211 -25.66 5.19 -1.35
CA ASN A 211 -24.63 5.17 -0.29
C ASN A 211 -24.31 6.57 0.26
N GLN A 212 -24.47 7.67 -0.49
CA GLN A 212 -24.28 9.01 0.08
C GLN A 212 -25.31 9.30 1.18
N ASN A 213 -26.54 8.76 1.05
CA ASN A 213 -27.53 8.82 2.13
C ASN A 213 -27.16 7.85 3.27
N ASP A 214 -26.53 6.71 2.96
CA ASP A 214 -26.19 5.70 3.96
C ASP A 214 -24.93 5.99 4.77
N VAL A 215 -23.95 6.72 4.23
CA VAL A 215 -22.65 6.98 4.87
C VAL A 215 -22.20 8.45 4.86
N GLY A 216 -22.94 9.34 4.17
CA GLY A 216 -22.60 10.77 4.08
C GLY A 216 -21.28 11.03 3.35
N ILE A 217 -20.48 11.99 3.83
CA ILE A 217 -19.17 12.35 3.23
C ILE A 217 -18.00 11.44 3.64
N TRP A 218 -18.27 10.18 4.00
CA TRP A 218 -17.26 9.27 4.53
C TRP A 218 -16.01 9.14 3.65
N GLU A 219 -16.16 9.11 2.33
CA GLU A 219 -15.02 9.07 1.40
C GLU A 219 -14.08 10.26 1.59
N THR A 220 -14.65 11.46 1.60
CA THR A 220 -13.92 12.71 1.75
C THR A 220 -13.19 12.74 3.09
N ASP A 221 -13.86 12.34 4.18
CA ASP A 221 -13.27 12.32 5.51
C ASP A 221 -12.14 11.30 5.61
N LEU A 222 -12.31 10.10 5.07
CA LEU A 222 -11.25 9.09 5.07
C LEU A 222 -10.04 9.52 4.23
N LYS A 223 -10.26 10.10 3.04
CA LYS A 223 -9.18 10.65 2.21
C LYS A 223 -8.46 11.80 2.93
N ARG A 224 -9.18 12.62 3.70
CA ARG A 224 -8.63 13.71 4.52
C ARG A 224 -7.82 13.16 5.69
N GLU A 225 -8.28 12.10 6.34
CA GLU A 225 -7.54 11.39 7.39
C GLU A 225 -6.24 10.78 6.87
N ARG A 226 -6.27 10.17 5.67
CA ARG A 226 -5.07 9.65 5.02
C ARG A 226 -4.08 10.75 4.66
N ARG A 227 -4.56 11.91 4.18
CA ARG A 227 -3.72 13.13 4.04
C ARG A 227 -3.16 13.57 5.38
N ASN A 228 -3.93 13.50 6.46
CA ASN A 228 -3.49 13.97 7.77
C ASN A 228 -2.27 13.20 8.30
N LEU A 229 -2.03 11.97 7.84
CA LEU A 229 -0.79 11.23 8.11
C LEU A 229 0.45 11.96 7.57
N LEU A 230 0.32 12.73 6.49
CA LEU A 230 1.39 13.51 5.88
C LEU A 230 1.61 14.87 6.58
N ARG A 231 0.88 15.19 7.66
CA ARG A 231 1.02 16.51 8.34
C ARG A 231 2.44 16.79 8.82
N ASN A 232 3.16 15.75 9.21
CA ASN A 232 4.54 15.86 9.68
C ASN A 232 5.57 15.69 8.55
N PHE A 233 5.11 15.50 7.31
CA PHE A 233 5.97 15.33 6.16
C PHE A 233 6.42 16.70 5.61
N TYR A 234 7.51 17.23 6.16
CA TYR A 234 8.25 18.41 5.65
C TYR A 234 7.43 19.68 5.44
N GLY A 235 6.39 19.91 6.24
CA GLY A 235 5.61 21.14 6.13
C GLY A 235 4.79 21.22 4.85
N ILE A 236 4.47 20.09 4.20
CA ILE A 236 3.57 20.07 3.04
C ILE A 236 2.20 20.72 3.34
N THR A 237 1.84 20.78 4.62
CA THR A 237 0.64 21.47 5.14
C THR A 237 0.68 22.98 5.00
N VAL A 238 1.85 23.59 4.81
CA VAL A 238 2.01 25.04 4.62
C VAL A 238 1.66 25.45 3.18
N THR A 239 2.04 24.62 2.21
CA THR A 239 1.85 24.92 0.78
C THR A 239 0.57 24.34 0.20
N TYR A 240 0.13 23.18 0.68
CA TYR A 240 -0.97 22.43 0.08
C TYR A 240 -2.04 22.04 1.11
N SER A 241 -3.31 22.08 0.71
CA SER A 241 -4.43 21.63 1.54
C SER A 241 -4.95 20.26 1.07
N PHE A 242 -6.08 19.80 1.61
CA PHE A 242 -6.75 18.63 1.05
C PHE A 242 -7.37 18.96 -0.31
N GLU A 243 -7.97 20.13 -0.40
CA GLU A 243 -8.66 20.70 -1.55
C GLU A 243 -7.68 21.21 -2.61
N MET A 244 -6.42 21.47 -2.24
CA MET A 244 -5.39 21.99 -3.13
C MET A 244 -4.17 21.07 -3.13
N SER A 245 -4.09 20.18 -4.12
CA SER A 245 -2.92 19.34 -4.42
C SER A 245 -2.38 19.62 -5.82
N PRO A 246 -1.09 19.37 -6.13
CA PRO A 246 -0.51 19.54 -7.46
C PRO A 246 -1.31 18.87 -8.58
N THR A 247 -1.82 17.65 -8.36
CA THR A 247 -2.65 16.97 -9.35
C THR A 247 -3.99 17.67 -9.54
N LEU A 248 -4.66 18.12 -8.47
CA LEU A 248 -5.92 18.87 -8.57
C LEU A 248 -5.72 20.22 -9.25
N LEU A 249 -4.68 20.98 -8.88
CA LEU A 249 -4.36 22.26 -9.50
C LEU A 249 -4.10 22.11 -10.99
N ALA A 250 -3.38 21.05 -11.40
CA ALA A 250 -3.14 20.77 -12.82
C ALA A 250 -4.41 20.37 -13.58
N GLY A 251 -5.41 19.79 -12.91
CA GLY A 251 -6.70 19.42 -13.48
C GLY A 251 -7.80 20.47 -13.29
N GLY A 252 -7.44 21.73 -13.02
CA GLY A 252 -8.40 22.83 -12.87
C GLY A 252 -9.22 22.81 -11.58
N GLY A 253 -8.81 22.03 -10.58
CA GLY A 253 -9.48 21.90 -9.28
C GLY A 253 -10.61 20.86 -9.24
N GLU A 254 -11.08 20.38 -10.40
CA GLU A 254 -12.19 19.42 -10.51
C GLU A 254 -11.71 17.98 -10.73
N PHE A 255 -10.59 17.81 -11.43
CA PHE A 255 -10.06 16.49 -11.78
C PHE A 255 -8.70 16.27 -11.13
N GLY A 256 -8.55 15.16 -10.40
CA GLY A 256 -7.25 14.77 -9.85
C GLY A 256 -7.32 13.94 -8.57
N THR A 257 -6.15 13.62 -8.05
CA THR A 257 -5.99 12.88 -6.79
C THR A 257 -5.63 13.84 -5.66
N HIS A 258 -6.25 13.69 -4.50
CA HIS A 258 -5.85 14.42 -3.28
C HIS A 258 -4.50 13.90 -2.74
N PHE A 259 -3.77 14.74 -2.01
CA PHE A 259 -2.57 14.28 -1.30
C PHE A 259 -2.89 13.14 -0.33
N GLY A 260 -1.91 12.24 -0.14
CA GLY A 260 -2.03 11.13 0.80
C GLY A 260 -2.96 10.01 0.37
N ASN A 261 -3.43 10.01 -0.89
CA ASN A 261 -4.32 8.95 -1.41
C ASN A 261 -3.65 8.08 -2.48
N CYS A 262 -2.36 8.27 -2.70
CA CYS A 262 -1.55 7.43 -3.58
C CYS A 262 -0.96 6.24 -2.82
N ALA A 263 -0.48 5.23 -3.55
CA ALA A 263 0.11 4.01 -2.97
C ALA A 263 1.36 4.29 -2.13
N GLU A 264 2.04 5.39 -2.43
CA GLU A 264 3.26 5.86 -1.80
C GLU A 264 3.05 6.39 -0.38
N THR A 265 1.81 6.61 0.08
CA THR A 265 1.55 7.33 1.35
C THR A 265 2.27 6.71 2.54
N TYR A 266 2.04 5.42 2.83
CA TYR A 266 2.72 4.73 3.93
C TYR A 266 4.20 4.47 3.65
N PRO A 267 4.61 4.04 2.43
CA PRO A 267 6.03 3.94 2.10
C PRO A 267 6.80 5.22 2.36
N PHE A 268 6.29 6.37 1.96
CA PHE A 268 6.96 7.65 2.15
C PHE A 268 6.99 8.05 3.62
N ILE A 269 5.91 7.82 4.38
CA ILE A 269 5.94 8.08 5.82
C ILE A 269 7.07 7.28 6.51
N ASN A 270 7.27 6.01 6.13
CA ASN A 270 8.25 5.13 6.77
C ASN A 270 9.70 5.33 6.26
N MET A 271 9.84 5.65 4.97
CA MET A 271 11.13 5.69 4.27
C MET A 271 11.62 7.11 4.04
N LEU A 272 10.74 8.09 3.84
CA LEU A 272 11.12 9.43 3.38
C LEU A 272 10.84 10.53 4.39
N SER A 273 10.35 10.24 5.60
CA SER A 273 10.13 11.28 6.62
C SER A 273 11.42 11.76 7.29
N ASP A 274 11.29 12.80 8.11
CA ASP A 274 12.34 13.53 8.81
C ASP A 274 13.14 12.72 9.83
N HIS A 275 12.59 11.61 10.33
CA HIS A 275 13.32 10.68 11.20
C HIS A 275 14.46 9.92 10.49
N ARG A 276 14.51 9.95 9.15
CA ARG A 276 15.63 9.38 8.38
C ARG A 276 16.76 10.40 8.20
N ASP A 277 17.95 9.93 7.88
CA ASP A 277 19.06 10.82 7.52
C ASP A 277 18.90 11.32 6.06
N PRO A 278 19.06 12.61 5.72
CA PRO A 278 18.92 13.07 4.34
C PRO A 278 19.68 12.27 3.28
N PRO A 279 20.96 11.91 3.46
CA PRO A 279 21.68 11.05 2.52
C PRO A 279 21.01 9.67 2.34
N TRP A 280 20.42 9.12 3.40
CA TRP A 280 19.70 7.84 3.34
C TRP A 280 18.45 7.95 2.48
N ARG A 281 17.66 9.02 2.63
CA ARG A 281 16.47 9.28 1.80
C ARG A 281 16.82 9.56 0.35
N GLU A 282 17.89 10.29 0.10
CA GLU A 282 18.34 10.63 -1.26
C GLU A 282 18.57 9.40 -2.14
N ARG A 283 19.01 8.31 -1.51
CA ARG A 283 19.31 7.02 -2.16
C ARG A 283 18.10 6.10 -2.24
N CYS A 284 16.97 6.45 -1.65
CA CYS A 284 15.77 5.63 -1.77
C CYS A 284 15.27 5.59 -3.22
N HIS A 285 14.79 4.42 -3.61
CA HIS A 285 14.17 4.11 -4.89
C HIS A 285 12.73 3.65 -4.68
N GLY A 286 11.94 3.64 -5.74
CA GLY A 286 10.61 3.05 -5.66
C GLY A 286 10.02 2.67 -7.00
N LEU A 287 8.88 1.99 -6.93
CA LEU A 287 8.07 1.64 -8.09
C LEU A 287 6.59 1.64 -7.72
N ALA A 288 5.73 2.02 -8.66
CA ALA A 288 4.29 1.85 -8.56
C ALA A 288 3.81 0.83 -9.61
N LEU A 289 3.13 -0.22 -9.15
CA LEU A 289 2.63 -1.34 -9.94
C LEU A 289 1.11 -1.25 -10.06
N LYS A 290 0.58 -1.23 -11.28
CA LYS A 290 -0.86 -1.25 -11.56
C LYS A 290 -1.47 -2.57 -11.13
N ARG A 291 -2.71 -2.49 -10.66
CA ARG A 291 -3.54 -3.65 -10.31
C ARG A 291 -3.61 -4.70 -11.41
N ASP A 292 -3.70 -4.28 -12.67
CA ASP A 292 -3.93 -5.21 -13.77
C ASP A 292 -2.77 -6.21 -13.92
N PHE A 293 -1.57 -5.82 -13.50
CA PHE A 293 -0.45 -6.76 -13.39
C PHE A 293 -0.69 -7.83 -12.32
N ALA A 294 -1.24 -7.45 -11.16
CA ALA A 294 -1.53 -8.39 -10.08
C ALA A 294 -2.63 -9.41 -10.46
N LYS A 295 -3.48 -9.08 -11.45
CA LYS A 295 -4.55 -9.94 -11.97
C LYS A 295 -4.08 -11.06 -12.90
N LEU A 296 -2.97 -10.89 -13.62
CA LEU A 296 -2.51 -11.89 -14.60
C LEU A 296 -2.18 -13.20 -13.88
N LYS A 297 -2.46 -14.35 -14.52
CA LYS A 297 -2.18 -15.68 -13.93
C LYS A 297 -0.68 -16.01 -13.88
N ASP A 298 0.08 -15.58 -14.89
CA ASP A 298 1.52 -15.84 -15.05
C ASP A 298 2.42 -14.65 -14.64
N ASN A 299 1.88 -13.64 -13.95
CA ASN A 299 2.56 -12.37 -13.62
C ASN A 299 3.89 -12.49 -12.87
N TYR A 300 4.17 -13.56 -12.12
CA TYR A 300 5.54 -13.72 -11.61
C TYR A 300 6.53 -13.98 -12.75
N ARG A 301 6.18 -14.89 -13.67
CA ARG A 301 6.97 -15.13 -14.88
C ARG A 301 6.99 -13.89 -15.76
N GLN A 302 5.87 -13.17 -15.88
CA GLN A 302 5.84 -11.88 -16.58
C GLN A 302 6.75 -10.85 -15.89
N ALA A 303 6.80 -10.77 -14.55
CA ALA A 303 7.72 -9.89 -13.82
C ALA A 303 9.19 -10.27 -14.09
N LEU A 304 9.49 -11.57 -14.18
CA LEU A 304 10.81 -12.06 -14.57
C LEU A 304 11.13 -11.81 -16.06
N ILE A 305 10.14 -11.84 -16.94
CA ILE A 305 10.29 -11.51 -18.38
C ILE A 305 10.52 -10.00 -18.53
N LEU A 306 9.74 -9.18 -17.82
CA LEU A 306 9.91 -7.74 -17.69
C LEU A 306 11.30 -7.38 -17.12
N ARG A 307 11.79 -8.17 -16.15
CA ARG A 307 13.18 -8.08 -15.66
C ARG A 307 14.21 -8.32 -16.76
N ALA A 308 13.95 -9.25 -17.69
CA ALA A 308 14.86 -9.59 -18.76
C ALA A 308 14.87 -8.57 -19.92
N SER A 309 13.85 -7.71 -20.04
CA SER A 309 13.71 -6.79 -21.17
C SER A 309 13.11 -5.45 -20.75
N ARG A 310 13.97 -4.47 -20.41
CA ARG A 310 13.59 -3.04 -20.33
C ARG A 310 13.07 -2.48 -21.66
N SER A 311 13.36 -3.19 -22.76
CA SER A 311 12.86 -2.91 -24.10
C SER A 311 11.44 -3.45 -24.34
N ASN A 312 10.82 -4.16 -23.38
CA ASN A 312 9.46 -4.64 -23.51
C ASN A 312 8.47 -3.49 -23.23
N PRO A 313 7.67 -3.06 -24.23
CA PRO A 313 6.69 -1.99 -24.05
C PRO A 313 5.65 -2.28 -22.95
N GLU A 314 5.33 -3.55 -22.71
CA GLU A 314 4.39 -3.98 -21.66
C GLU A 314 4.87 -3.58 -20.25
N TYR A 315 6.19 -3.39 -20.05
CA TYR A 315 6.72 -2.93 -18.77
C TYR A 315 6.07 -1.61 -18.32
N TYR A 316 5.95 -0.68 -19.26
CA TYR A 316 5.43 0.67 -19.04
C TYR A 316 3.91 0.69 -18.98
N GLU A 317 3.25 -0.37 -19.45
CA GLU A 317 1.82 -0.55 -19.26
C GLU A 317 1.51 -0.77 -17.77
N PHE A 318 2.34 -1.53 -17.07
CA PHE A 318 2.08 -1.95 -15.69
C PHE A 318 2.81 -1.16 -14.61
N VAL A 319 3.98 -0.59 -14.92
CA VAL A 319 4.76 0.19 -13.95
C VAL A 319 4.63 1.68 -14.24
N SER A 320 4.09 2.43 -13.28
CA SER A 320 3.91 3.88 -13.40
C SER A 320 5.03 4.66 -12.73
N GLN A 321 5.31 5.83 -13.29
CA GLN A 321 6.05 6.89 -12.64
C GLN A 321 5.21 7.57 -11.54
N PRO A 322 5.83 8.31 -10.60
CA PRO A 322 5.12 9.08 -9.60
C PRO A 322 4.18 10.11 -10.23
N CYS A 323 2.97 10.26 -9.67
CA CYS A 323 2.08 11.36 -10.03
C CYS A 323 2.63 12.71 -9.50
N ARG A 324 2.03 13.83 -9.92
CA ARG A 324 2.48 15.18 -9.49
C ARG A 324 2.54 15.34 -7.97
N ASN A 325 1.58 14.77 -7.23
CA ASN A 325 1.59 14.78 -5.76
C ASN A 325 2.79 13.99 -5.20
N CYS A 326 2.97 12.73 -5.63
CA CYS A 326 4.06 11.89 -5.12
C CYS A 326 5.42 12.46 -5.48
N ARG A 327 5.57 13.08 -6.67
CA ARG A 327 6.78 13.79 -7.06
C ARG A 327 7.12 14.92 -6.09
N GLN A 328 6.12 15.74 -5.73
CA GLN A 328 6.33 16.80 -4.74
C GLN A 328 6.79 16.23 -3.40
N LEU A 329 6.14 15.17 -2.89
CA LEU A 329 6.57 14.52 -1.65
C LEU A 329 8.01 14.02 -1.72
N ILE A 330 8.40 13.38 -2.82
CA ILE A 330 9.79 12.94 -3.02
C ILE A 330 10.75 14.14 -2.96
N GLU A 331 10.45 15.21 -3.70
CA GLU A 331 11.28 16.41 -3.73
C GLU A 331 11.39 17.11 -2.35
N TYR A 332 10.26 17.25 -1.63
CA TYR A 332 10.25 17.83 -0.26
C TYR A 332 11.08 17.03 0.74
N SER A 333 11.15 15.71 0.58
CA SER A 333 11.97 14.86 1.46
C SER A 333 13.48 14.93 1.18
N GLY A 334 13.88 15.61 0.09
CA GLY A 334 15.25 15.59 -0.42
C GLY A 334 15.61 14.31 -1.20
N ALA A 335 14.63 13.43 -1.44
CA ALA A 335 14.82 12.26 -2.28
C ALA A 335 14.79 12.59 -3.77
N ARG A 336 15.43 11.74 -4.58
CA ARG A 336 15.53 11.94 -6.03
C ARG A 336 14.34 11.29 -6.73
N TRP A 337 13.41 12.07 -7.27
CA TRP A 337 12.23 11.52 -7.98
C TRP A 337 12.60 10.59 -9.15
N ARG A 338 13.76 10.80 -9.78
CA ARG A 338 14.26 9.92 -10.84
C ARG A 338 14.51 8.48 -10.37
N ASN A 339 14.81 8.27 -9.08
CA ASN A 339 14.96 6.94 -8.51
C ASN A 339 13.65 6.14 -8.49
N TYR A 340 12.51 6.81 -8.71
CA TYR A 340 11.17 6.25 -8.76
C TYR A 340 10.64 6.14 -10.19
N TRP A 341 11.45 6.57 -11.16
CA TRP A 341 11.03 6.64 -12.55
C TRP A 341 10.99 5.26 -13.19
N SER A 342 9.99 5.02 -14.04
CA SER A 342 9.85 3.74 -14.73
C SER A 342 10.62 3.70 -16.04
N ASN A 343 10.77 4.81 -16.76
CA ASN A 343 11.35 4.86 -18.11
C ASN A 343 12.36 6.01 -18.31
N ASP A 344 13.66 5.74 -18.25
CA ASP A 344 14.71 6.76 -18.46
C ASP A 344 14.68 7.41 -19.85
N GLU A 345 13.98 6.82 -20.82
CA GLU A 345 13.84 7.31 -22.20
C GLU A 345 12.61 8.22 -22.40
N VAL A 346 11.63 8.19 -21.49
CA VAL A 346 10.45 9.06 -21.58
C VAL A 346 10.79 10.40 -20.92
N PRO A 347 10.71 11.52 -21.69
CA PRO A 347 10.90 12.84 -21.14
C PRO A 347 9.95 13.09 -19.97
N ASP A 348 10.39 13.91 -19.02
CA ASP A 348 9.55 14.32 -17.89
C ASP A 348 8.21 14.89 -18.41
N PRO A 349 7.05 14.22 -18.18
CA PRO A 349 5.77 14.69 -18.70
C PRO A 349 5.21 15.84 -17.85
N TYR A 350 5.91 16.19 -16.76
CA TYR A 350 5.62 17.34 -15.92
C TYR A 350 6.87 18.25 -15.85
N PRO A 351 7.32 18.80 -16.98
CA PRO A 351 8.46 19.70 -16.99
C PRO A 351 8.17 20.86 -16.04
N ARG A 352 9.18 21.30 -15.28
CA ARG A 352 9.05 22.49 -14.46
C ARG A 352 8.82 23.66 -15.43
N ASN A 353 7.66 24.31 -15.32
CA ASN A 353 7.53 25.64 -15.90
C ASN A 353 8.44 26.54 -15.05
N ASN A 354 9.54 26.98 -15.64
CA ASN A 354 10.46 27.95 -15.02
C ASN A 354 9.74 29.27 -14.74
#